data_AF-I4FZ69-F1
#
_entry.id   AF-I4FZ69-F1
#
_cell.length_a   1.000
_cell.length_b   1.000
_cell.length_c   1.000
_cell.angle_alpha   90.00
_cell.angle_beta   90.00
_cell.angle_gamma   90.00
#
_symmetry.space_group_name_H-M   'P 1'
#
loop_
_entity.id
_entity.type
_entity.pdbx_description
1 polymer ?
#
loop_
_entity_poly.entity_id
_entity_poly.type
_entity_poly.pdbx_seq_one_letter_code
_entity_poly.pdbx_strand_id
1 'polypeptide(L)'
;MAKIGDLKVVWSRPLPSKPSSVTVIKDAADRYFLSFVVEIRPETLPDNEQTVGIDLGIATFATLSTGEKINAPKPLKKRLK
;
A
#
# COMPACT_ATOMS: atom_id res chain seq x y z
N MET A 1 -25.68 19.38 -5.03
CA MET A 1 -24.40 18.74 -4.68
C MET A 1 -23.31 19.79 -4.68
N ALA A 2 -22.63 20.02 -3.55
CA ALA A 2 -21.47 20.91 -3.51
C ALA A 2 -20.36 20.32 -4.38
N LYS A 3 -20.04 20.99 -5.49
CA LYS A 3 -18.94 20.61 -6.37
C LYS A 3 -17.67 21.22 -5.79
N ILE A 4 -16.64 20.40 -5.57
CA ILE A 4 -15.31 20.82 -5.07
C ILE A 4 -14.61 21.83 -6.00
N GLY A 5 -15.14 22.03 -7.22
CA GLY A 5 -14.52 22.85 -8.26
C GLY A 5 -13.36 22.10 -8.91
N ASP A 6 -12.56 22.85 -9.67
CA ASP A 6 -11.37 22.29 -10.32
C ASP A 6 -10.19 22.29 -9.34
N LEU A 7 -9.51 21.16 -9.23
CA LEU A 7 -8.29 21.03 -8.43
C LEU A 7 -7.08 20.88 -9.34
N LYS A 8 -6.04 21.68 -9.10
CA LYS A 8 -4.73 21.46 -9.71
C LYS A 8 -4.09 20.24 -9.06
N VAL A 9 -3.86 19.18 -9.84
CA VAL A 9 -3.32 17.91 -9.35
C VAL A 9 -1.85 17.79 -9.72
N VAL A 10 -1.02 17.41 -8.76
CA VAL A 10 0.32 16.89 -9.00
C VAL A 10 0.25 15.37 -8.92
N TRP A 11 0.54 14.69 -10.03
CA TRP A 11 0.44 13.24 -10.12
C TRP A 11 1.69 12.59 -9.54
N SER A 12 1.52 11.73 -8.52
CA SER A 12 2.61 10.91 -8.00
C SER A 12 3.00 9.78 -8.95
N ARG A 13 2.05 9.30 -9.76
CA ARG A 13 2.20 8.31 -10.83
C ARG A 13 1.02 8.38 -11.80
N PRO A 14 1.16 7.88 -13.05
CA PRO A 14 0.03 7.66 -13.95
C PRO A 14 -0.98 6.68 -13.36
N LEU A 15 -2.27 6.87 -13.65
CA LEU A 15 -3.31 5.91 -13.26
C LEU A 15 -3.23 4.68 -14.18
N PRO A 16 -3.17 3.45 -13.63
CA PRO A 16 -3.15 2.21 -14.43
C PRO A 16 -4.40 2.00 -15.30
N SER A 17 -5.54 2.56 -14.87
CA SER A 17 -6.81 2.48 -15.59
C SER A 17 -7.72 3.64 -15.18
N LYS A 18 -8.88 3.75 -15.83
CA LYS A 18 -9.91 4.73 -15.45
C LYS A 18 -10.41 4.41 -14.03
N PRO A 19 -10.43 5.39 -13.10
CA PRO A 19 -10.87 5.13 -11.74
C PRO A 19 -12.37 4.91 -11.66
N SER A 20 -12.81 4.02 -10.78
CA SER A 20 -14.23 3.79 -10.46
C SER A 20 -14.75 4.83 -9.44
N SER A 21 -13.88 5.30 -8.56
CA SER A 21 -14.16 6.35 -7.59
C SER A 21 -12.90 7.14 -7.22
N VAL A 22 -13.12 8.32 -6.67
CA VAL A 22 -12.08 9.17 -6.10
C VAL A 22 -12.51 9.64 -4.71
N THR A 23 -11.63 9.52 -3.73
CA THR A 23 -11.78 10.17 -2.43
C THR A 23 -10.90 11.41 -2.40
N VAL A 24 -11.51 12.57 -2.14
CA VAL A 24 -10.81 13.84 -1.96
C VAL A 24 -10.80 14.18 -0.48
N ILE A 25 -9.62 14.34 0.10
CA ILE A 25 -9.42 14.72 1.50
C ILE A 25 -8.75 16.09 1.53
N LYS A 26 -9.32 17.01 2.30
CA LYS A 26 -8.68 18.28 2.64
C LYS A 26 -8.27 18.23 4.11
N ASP A 27 -6.99 18.39 4.40
CA ASP A 27 -6.52 18.43 5.78
C ASP A 27 -6.63 19.83 6.39
N ALA A 28 -6.36 19.95 7.70
CA ALA A 28 -6.41 21.23 8.41
C ALA A 28 -5.32 22.22 7.98
N ALA A 29 -4.33 21.78 7.19
CA ALA A 29 -3.28 22.62 6.63
C ALA A 29 -3.62 23.08 5.20
N ASP A 30 -4.89 22.98 4.79
CA ASP A 30 -5.41 23.38 3.47
C ASP A 30 -4.85 22.56 2.29
N ARG A 31 -4.27 21.37 2.57
CA ARG A 31 -3.72 20.50 1.52
C ARG A 31 -4.76 19.48 1.08
N TYR A 32 -4.76 19.21 -0.23
CA TYR A 32 -5.64 18.21 -0.84
C TYR A 32 -4.88 16.90 -1.13
N PHE A 33 -5.49 15.78 -0.76
CA PHE A 33 -5.03 14.43 -1.07
C PHE A 33 -6.11 13.69 -1.84
N LEU A 34 -5.72 13.08 -2.96
CA LEU A 34 -6.63 12.33 -3.84
C LEU A 34 -6.23 10.87 -3.84
N SER A 35 -7.19 10.00 -3.50
CA SER A 35 -7.05 8.54 -3.60
C SER A 35 -8.01 8.02 -4.67
N PHE A 36 -7.47 7.26 -5.62
CA PHE A 36 -8.21 6.72 -6.75
C PHE A 36 -8.32 5.21 -6.63
N VAL A 37 -9.54 4.68 -6.76
CA VAL A 37 -9.76 3.25 -6.90
C VAL A 37 -9.70 2.91 -8.38
N VAL A 38 -8.75 2.07 -8.77
CA VAL A 38 -8.49 1.67 -10.15
C VAL A 38 -8.45 0.16 -10.26
N GLU A 39 -8.83 -0.36 -11.43
CA GLU A 39 -8.62 -1.76 -11.75
C GLU A 39 -7.19 -1.98 -12.24
N ILE A 40 -6.57 -3.08 -11.82
CA ILE A 40 -5.24 -3.49 -12.28
C ILE A 40 -5.35 -4.97 -12.67
N ARG A 41 -4.81 -5.32 -13.84
CA ARG A 41 -4.64 -6.71 -14.22
C ARG A 41 -3.28 -7.17 -13.69
N PRO A 42 -3.23 -8.08 -12.71
CA PRO A 42 -1.95 -8.60 -12.25
C PRO A 42 -1.31 -9.39 -13.40
N GLU A 43 -0.02 -9.20 -13.58
CA GLU A 43 0.77 -10.03 -14.47
C GLU A 43 1.09 -11.34 -13.75
N THR A 44 0.67 -12.46 -14.35
CA THR A 44 1.09 -13.78 -13.87
C THR A 44 2.49 -14.05 -14.38
N LEU A 45 3.45 -14.16 -13.47
CA LEU A 45 4.79 -14.59 -13.81
C LEU A 45 4.79 -16.10 -14.15
N PRO A 46 5.73 -16.57 -14.99
CA PRO A 46 5.90 -17.99 -15.24
C PRO A 46 6.07 -18.77 -13.93
N ASP A 47 5.47 -19.95 -13.84
CA ASP A 47 5.70 -20.86 -12.72
C ASP A 47 7.18 -21.24 -12.68
N ASN A 48 7.76 -21.18 -11.49
CA ASN A 48 9.15 -21.56 -11.24
C ASN A 48 9.27 -22.86 -10.43
N GLU A 49 8.16 -23.57 -10.19
CA GLU A 49 8.05 -24.81 -9.41
C GLU A 49 8.51 -24.67 -7.94
N GLN A 50 8.74 -23.45 -7.46
CA GLN A 50 9.17 -23.18 -6.10
C GLN A 50 7.98 -22.82 -5.22
N THR A 51 7.94 -23.38 -4.02
CA THR A 51 6.95 -23.04 -3.00
C THR A 51 7.66 -22.80 -1.68
N VAL A 52 7.22 -21.78 -0.94
CA VAL A 52 7.71 -21.48 0.40
C VAL A 52 6.53 -21.20 1.34
N GLY A 53 6.50 -21.86 2.49
CA GLY A 53 5.58 -21.53 3.58
C GLY A 53 6.09 -20.32 4.35
N ILE A 54 5.17 -19.43 4.74
CA ILE A 54 5.49 -18.21 5.50
C ILE A 54 4.68 -18.20 6.80
N ASP A 55 5.36 -18.18 7.94
CA ASP A 55 4.77 -17.93 9.25
C ASP A 55 5.11 -16.52 9.74
N LEU A 56 4.09 -15.74 10.12
CA LEU A 56 4.25 -14.33 10.48
C LEU A 56 4.18 -14.13 11.99
N GLY A 57 5.13 -13.36 12.54
CA GLY A 57 5.25 -13.16 13.99
C GLY A 57 5.60 -11.73 14.40
N ILE A 58 5.52 -11.48 15.72
CA ILE A 58 5.80 -10.15 16.31
C ILE A 58 7.31 -9.94 16.50
N ALA A 59 8.02 -10.93 17.05
CA ALA A 59 9.46 -10.84 17.26
C ALA A 59 10.25 -11.13 15.97
N THR A 60 9.86 -12.20 15.27
CA THR A 60 10.35 -12.55 13.92
C THR A 60 9.21 -12.24 12.95
N PHE A 61 9.43 -11.29 12.04
CA PHE A 61 8.41 -10.83 11.10
C PHE A 61 7.93 -11.96 10.20
N ALA A 62 8.87 -12.72 9.64
CA ALA A 62 8.56 -13.88 8.80
C ALA A 62 9.57 -15.01 9.05
N THR A 63 9.09 -16.22 9.26
CA THR A 63 9.88 -17.46 9.19
C THR A 63 9.48 -18.21 7.93
N LEU A 64 10.44 -18.52 7.08
CA LEU A 64 10.23 -19.29 5.87
C LEU A 64 10.39 -20.78 6.16
N SER A 65 9.69 -21.64 5.41
CA SER A 65 9.85 -23.09 5.49
C SER A 65 11.27 -23.57 5.07
N THR A 66 12.05 -22.70 4.44
CA THR A 66 13.49 -22.90 4.17
C THR A 66 14.37 -22.76 5.42
N GLY A 67 13.82 -22.30 6.55
CA GLY A 67 14.53 -22.02 7.78
C GLY A 67 15.03 -20.58 7.91
N GLU A 68 14.91 -19.76 6.86
CA GLU A 68 15.24 -18.33 6.90
C GLU A 68 14.30 -17.58 7.87
N LYS A 69 14.86 -16.62 8.61
CA LYS A 69 14.13 -15.79 9.56
C LYS A 69 14.39 -14.31 9.29
N ILE A 70 13.31 -13.58 9.03
CA ILE A 70 13.32 -12.14 8.83
C ILE A 70 12.91 -11.49 10.15
N ASN A 71 13.83 -10.76 10.78
CA ASN A 71 13.57 -10.08 12.05
C ASN A 71 12.58 -8.92 11.85
N ALA A 72 11.70 -8.71 12.84
CA ALA A 72 10.81 -7.57 12.81
C ALA A 72 11.59 -6.25 12.97
N PRO A 73 11.17 -5.17 12.29
CA PRO A 73 11.73 -3.85 12.55
C PRO A 73 11.54 -3.49 14.02
N LYS A 74 12.53 -2.81 14.60
CA LYS A 74 12.44 -2.38 16.00
C LYS A 74 11.17 -1.54 16.19
N PRO A 75 10.35 -1.81 17.21
CA PRO A 75 9.18 -1.00 17.48
C PRO A 75 9.59 0.46 17.63
N LEU A 76 8.73 1.37 17.15
CA LEU A 76 8.92 2.80 17.36
C LEU A 76 8.99 3.06 18.86
N LYS A 77 10.12 3.60 19.35
CA LYS A 77 10.33 3.88 20.79
C LYS A 77 9.18 4.68 21.41
N LYS A 78 8.57 5.60 20.64
CA LYS A 78 7.42 6.43 21.05
C LYS A 78 6.12 5.62 21.30
N ARG A 79 6.05 4.36 20.87
CA ARG A 79 4.89 3.47 21.02
C ARG A 79 5.15 2.27 21.94
N LEU A 80 6.33 2.18 22.54
CA LEU A 80 6.60 1.25 23.63
C LEU A 80 6.10 1.90 24.92
N LYS A 81 5.23 1.20 25.67
CA LYS A 81 4.78 1.63 27.01
C LYS A 81 5.89 1.41 28.03
#